data_AF-A0A1I1L3F3-F1
#
_entry.id   AF-A0A1I1L3F3-F1
#
_cell.length_a   1.000
_cell.length_b   1.000
_cell.length_c   1.000
_cell.angle_alpha   90.00
_cell.angle_beta   90.00
_cell.angle_gamma   90.00
#
_symmetry.space_group_name_H-M   'P 1'
#
loop_
_entity.id
_entity.type
_entity.pdbx_description
1 polymer ?
#
loop_
_entity_poly.entity_id
_entity_poly.type
_entity_poly.pdbx_seq_one_letter_code
_entity_poly.pdbx_strand_id
1 'polypeptide(L)' 'MGKIKDISTMNNNRGSGKGTFIVKIEHSHNNTWQGKVTWADENKQVRFRSALELIKLMDEALGQNQLSGEDEVNHSVL' A
#
# COMPACT_ATOMS: atom_id res chain seq x y z
N MET A 1 12.40 7.73 -44.21
CA MET A 1 11.92 8.61 -43.12
C MET A 1 11.13 7.74 -42.14
N GLY A 2 11.77 7.25 -41.08
CA GLY A 2 11.16 6.31 -40.13
C GLY A 2 10.14 7.03 -39.24
N LYS A 3 8.95 6.46 -39.11
CA LYS A 3 7.94 6.94 -38.15
C LYS A 3 8.51 6.72 -36.74
N ILE A 4 8.74 7.83 -36.04
CA ILE A 4 9.13 7.85 -34.62
C ILE A 4 7.98 7.17 -33.86
N LYS A 5 8.30 6.11 -33.11
CA LYS A 5 7.36 5.53 -32.13
C LYS A 5 7.24 6.54 -31.01
N ASP A 6 6.02 7.00 -30.74
CA ASP A 6 5.73 7.91 -29.64
C ASP A 6 6.30 7.35 -28.32
N ILE A 7 6.97 8.21 -27.56
CA ILE A 7 7.51 7.93 -26.21
C ILE A 7 6.36 7.90 -25.18
N SER A 8 5.14 7.55 -25.58
CA SER A 8 3.95 7.64 -24.72
C SER A 8 3.62 6.36 -23.94
N THR A 9 4.42 5.30 -24.02
CA THR A 9 4.12 4.05 -23.30
C THR A 9 5.26 3.58 -22.42
N MET A 10 5.56 4.39 -21.39
CA MET A 10 6.07 3.86 -20.13
C MET A 10 5.20 4.39 -19.00
N ASN A 11 3.92 3.97 -19.02
CA ASN A 11 3.09 4.08 -17.84
C ASN A 11 3.53 3.00 -16.85
N ASN A 12 4.62 3.27 -16.11
CA ASN A 12 4.99 2.51 -14.91
C ASN A 12 4.00 2.86 -13.79
N ASN A 13 2.71 2.64 -14.00
CA ASN A 13 1.75 2.53 -12.93
C ASN A 13 1.68 1.05 -12.54
N ARG A 14 2.80 0.53 -12.00
CA ARG A 14 2.72 -0.65 -11.14
C ARG A 14 1.85 -0.19 -9.98
N GLY A 15 0.58 -0.58 -9.99
CA GLY A 15 -0.42 -0.06 -9.08
C GLY A 15 0.06 -0.20 -7.65
N SER A 16 0.56 0.90 -7.08
CA SER A 16 0.80 1.00 -5.65
C SER A 16 -0.54 0.68 -4.99
N GLY A 17 -0.58 -0.39 -4.21
CA GLY A 17 -1.81 -0.91 -3.61
C GLY A 17 -2.61 0.23 -3.01
N LYS A 18 -3.88 0.35 -3.39
CA LYS A 18 -4.79 1.28 -2.73
C LYS A 18 -5.25 0.59 -1.46
N GLY A 19 -5.06 1.23 -0.31
CA GLY A 19 -5.54 0.75 0.98
C GLY A 19 -6.33 1.83 1.69
N THR A 20 -7.46 1.46 2.29
CA THR A 20 -8.28 2.40 3.06
C THR A 20 -8.02 2.21 4.55
N PHE A 21 -7.61 3.29 5.22
CA PHE A 21 -7.26 3.27 6.64
C PHE A 21 -8.12 4.26 7.44
N ILE A 22 -8.56 3.81 8.61
CA ILE A 22 -9.20 4.65 9.63
C ILE A 22 -8.19 4.84 10.76
N VAL A 23 -7.80 6.09 11.01
CA VAL A 23 -6.83 6.44 12.07
C VAL A 23 -7.55 7.14 13.22
N LYS A 24 -7.46 6.55 14.41
CA LYS A 24 -7.91 7.17 15.66
C LYS A 24 -6.70 7.65 16.45
N ILE A 25 -6.60 8.96 16.63
CA ILE A 25 -5.58 9.58 17.50
C ILE A 25 -6.14 9.61 18.93
N GLU A 26 -5.43 8.96 19.87
CA GLU A 26 -5.81 8.90 21.28
C GLU A 26 -4.97 9.89 22.12
N HIS A 27 -3.71 10.11 21.75
CA HIS A 27 -2.83 11.08 22.40
C HIS A 27 -1.93 11.78 21.37
N SER A 28 -1.65 13.08 21.58
CA SER A 28 -0.76 13.89 20.73
C SER A 28 0.28 14.71 21.50
N HIS A 29 0.47 14.40 22.79
CA HIS A 29 1.44 15.07 23.64
C HIS A 29 2.88 14.80 23.19
N ASN A 30 3.81 15.70 23.50
CA ASN A 30 5.24 15.60 23.15
C ASN A 30 5.50 15.47 21.64
N ASN A 31 4.65 16.09 20.82
CA ASN A 31 4.75 16.09 19.36
C ASN A 31 4.75 14.68 18.73
N THR A 32 4.20 13.68 19.43
CA THR A 32 4.05 12.32 18.90
C THR A 32 2.58 11.92 18.88
N TRP A 33 2.09 11.55 17.69
CA TRP A 33 0.76 10.95 17.54
C TRP A 33 0.79 9.50 17.99
N GLN A 34 -0.15 9.14 18.85
CA GLN A 34 -0.33 7.79 19.38
C GLN A 34 -1.80 7.41 19.29
N GLY A 35 -2.07 6.15 18.99
CA GLY A 35 -3.44 5.68 18.87
C GLY A 35 -3.54 4.36 18.12
N LYS A 36 -4.55 4.26 17.27
CA LYS A 36 -4.87 3.02 16.55
C LYS A 36 -5.14 3.30 15.08
N VAL A 37 -4.67 2.41 14.22
CA VAL A 37 -5.03 2.36 12.81
C VAL A 37 -5.83 1.09 12.56
N THR A 38 -6.91 1.22 11.79
CA THR A 38 -7.72 0.10 11.32
C THR A 38 -7.67 0.09 9.80
N TRP A 39 -7.28 -1.05 9.23
CA TRP A 39 -7.41 -1.29 7.80
C TRP A 39 -8.84 -1.73 7.50
N ALA A 40 -9.54 -0.94 6.69
CA ALA A 40 -10.94 -1.18 6.35
C ALA A 40 -11.17 -2.51 5.61
N ASP A 41 -10.24 -2.92 4.75
CA ASP A 41 -10.42 -4.10 3.89
C ASP A 41 -10.14 -5.41 4.64
N GLU A 42 -9.19 -5.42 5.58
CA GLU A 42 -8.79 -6.62 6.33
C GLU A 42 -9.40 -6.72 7.74
N ASN A 43 -10.22 -5.74 8.15
CA ASN A 43 -10.72 -5.59 9.52
C ASN A 43 -9.61 -5.69 10.59
N LYS A 44 -8.37 -5.33 10.21
CA LYS A 44 -7.18 -5.45 11.04
C LYS A 44 -6.97 -4.13 11.79
N GLN A 45 -6.86 -4.20 13.11
CA GLN A 45 -6.60 -3.03 13.96
C GLN A 45 -5.27 -3.18 14.71
N VAL A 46 -4.42 -2.16 14.60
CA VAL A 46 -3.09 -2.14 15.22
C VAL A 46 -2.88 -0.81 15.96
N ARG A 47 -2.22 -0.87 17.12
CA ARG A 47 -1.81 0.31 17.88
C ARG A 47 -0.49 0.85 17.34
N PHE A 48 -0.35 2.17 17.27
CA PHE A 48 0.91 2.86 16.98
C PHE A 48 1.28 3.80 18.13
N ARG A 49 2.59 3.96 18.37
CA ARG A 49 3.22 4.77 19.42
C ARG A 49 3.90 6.02 18.88
N SER A 50 3.95 6.19 17.56
CA SER A 50 4.42 7.42 16.90
C SER A 50 3.89 7.56 15.48
N ALA A 51 4.00 8.77 14.92
CA ALA A 51 3.67 9.02 13.51
C ALA A 51 4.51 8.17 12.54
N LEU A 52 5.78 7.92 12.85
CA LEU A 52 6.66 7.09 12.01
C LEU A 52 6.24 5.62 12.05
N GLU A 53 5.83 5.13 13.21
CA GLU A 53 5.29 3.77 13.34
C GLU A 53 3.97 3.60 12.58
N LEU A 54 3.09 4.62 12.60
CA LEU A 54 1.88 4.62 11.78
C LEU A 54 2.19 4.47 10.28
N ILE A 55 3.17 5.24 9.78
CA ILE A 55 3.59 5.17 8.37
C ILE A 55 4.13 3.76 8.04
N LYS A 56 4.95 3.17 8.91
CA LYS A 56 5.46 1.80 8.73
C LYS A 56 4.35 0.76 8.67
N LEU A 57 3.33 0.88 9.53
CA LEU A 57 2.20 -0.03 9.53
C LEU A 57 1.36 0.07 8.24
N MET A 58 1.20 1.29 7.70
CA MET A 58 0.53 1.49 6.41
C MET A 58 1.37 0.93 5.26
N ASP A 59 2.68 1.14 5.27
CA ASP A 59 3.59 0.61 4.25
C ASP A 59 3.59 -0.93 4.22
N GLU A 60 3.65 -1.56 5.40
CA GLU A 60 3.55 -3.02 5.54
C GLU A 60 2.22 -3.56 5.01
N ALA A 61 1.11 -2.90 5.37
CA ALA A 61 -0.22 -3.24 4.89
C ALA A 61 -0.30 -3.17 3.35
N LEU A 62 0.15 -2.06 2.76
CA LEU A 62 0.13 -1.87 1.31
C LEU A 62 1.07 -2.83 0.55
N GLY A 63 2.17 -3.25 1.18
CA GLY A 63 3.09 -4.27 0.67
C GLY A 63 2.52 -5.69 0.70
N GLN A 64 1.73 -6.04 1.72
CA GLN A 64 1.04 -7.34 1.81
C GLN A 64 0.01 -7.52 0.69
N ASN A 65 -0.70 -6.46 0.31
CA ASN A 65 -1.67 -6.49 -0.79
C ASN A 65 -1.03 -6.70 -2.20
N GLN A 66 0.30 -6.66 -2.33
CA GLN A 66 1.00 -6.95 -3.58
C GLN A 66 1.27 -8.46 -3.78
N LEU A 67 1.17 -9.26 -2.71
CA LEU A 67 1.53 -10.69 -2.73
C LEU A 67 0.31 -11.62 -2.87
N SER A 68 -0.90 -11.09 -2.77
CA SER A 68 -2.17 -11.83 -2.86
C SER A 68 -2.86 -11.71 -4.23
N GLY A 69 -2.24 -11.04 -5.20
CA GLY A 69 -2.64 -11.12 -6.62
C GLY A 69 -1.94 -12.30 -7.28
N GLU A 70 -2.62 -13.44 -7.33
CA GLU A 70 -2.16 -14.63 -8.04
C GLU A 70 -1.89 -14.32 -9.52
N ASP A 71 -0.62 -14.35 -9.92
CA ASP A 71 -0.21 -14.66 -11.29
C ASP A 71 -0.54 -16.13 -11.59
N GLU A 72 -1.82 -16.47 -11.74
CA GLU A 72 -2.24 -17.68 -12.43
C GLU A 72 -2.19 -17.42 -13.94
N VAL A 73 -1.01 -17.60 -14.55
CA VAL A 73 -0.90 -17.81 -16.00
C VAL A 73 -0.05 -19.05 -16.26
N ASN A 74 -0.74 -20.19 -16.25
CA ASN A 74 -0.51 -21.39 -17.05
C ASN A 74 0.89 -21.55 -17.66
N HIS A 75 1.78 -22.25 -16.95
CA HIS A 75 2.89 -22.94 -17.62
C HIS A 75 2.38 -24.26 -18.22
N SER A 76 1.61 -24.15 -19.32
CA SER A 76 1.30 -25.28 -20.20
C SER A 76 1.99 -25.05 -21.54
N VAL A 77 2.93 -25.95 -21.83
CA VAL A 77 3.61 -26.26 -23.08
C VAL A 77 2.94 -25.79 -24.38
N LEU A 78 3.74 -25.13 -25.22
CA LEU A 78 4.05 -25.56 -26.59
C LEU A 78 5.54 -25.35 -26.87
#